data_AF-K5BC98-F1
#
_entry.id   AF-K5BC98-F1
#
_cell.length_a   1.000
_cell.length_b   1.000
_cell.length_c   1.000
_cell.angle_alpha   90.00
_cell.angle_beta   90.00
_cell.angle_gamma   90.00
#
_symmetry.space_group_name_H-M   'P 1'
#
loop_
_entity.id
_entity.type
_entity.pdbx_description
1 polymer ?
#
loop_
_entity_poly.entity_id
_entity_poly.type
_entity_poly.pdbx_seq_one_letter_code
_entity_poly.pdbx_strand_id
1 'polypeptide(L)'
;GFRWVAVRPGAPPPPPPRRRPLGPTPRYEVIPRWGLVDRFDQDESQREAAPAGPSSGFVTSVLLGTQIILGVAALLHLLRYVLLIINRTTLLPYWLAWAATWFGVVASVLAMFAVVGLVLVLTDWLIARRAAAFAHHGQPDPRGVWALRAGCLIPLVNLLWAPVFVIELARLEQRTELRRPIVAWWMVWVASTVVSIFSIATSFATDAQGIGNNTLTTTIAYLVALAAVLLVMKIYRGFERQPVTRPSRRWVVVAERPGRPDQPPPDQPRPDGPGRDDAASPAEPGNPDHAAAPAAASADAPGGAVENTGQNPAA
;
A
#
# COMPACT_ATOMS: atom_id res chain seq x y z
N GLY A 1 -46.68 -22.78 -16.53
CA GLY A 1 -47.29 -21.92 -17.55
C GLY A 1 -47.22 -20.47 -17.09
N PHE A 2 -46.76 -19.57 -17.94
CA PHE A 2 -46.65 -18.15 -17.60
C PHE A 2 -48.02 -17.47 -17.73
N ARG A 3 -48.49 -16.86 -16.64
CA ARG A 3 -49.76 -16.11 -16.58
C ARG A 3 -49.46 -14.64 -16.85
N TRP A 4 -49.73 -14.20 -18.06
CA TRP A 4 -49.65 -12.79 -18.42
C TRP A 4 -50.83 -12.04 -17.79
N VAL A 5 -50.53 -10.95 -17.09
CA VAL A 5 -51.52 -10.03 -16.54
C VAL A 5 -51.25 -8.67 -17.17
N ALA A 6 -52.20 -8.19 -17.97
CA ALA A 6 -52.14 -6.84 -18.51
C ALA A 6 -52.55 -5.85 -17.40
N VAL A 7 -51.58 -5.09 -16.89
CA VAL A 7 -51.85 -3.99 -15.97
C VAL A 7 -52.16 -2.75 -16.79
N ARG A 8 -53.23 -2.03 -16.41
CA ARG A 8 -53.59 -0.76 -17.03
C ARG A 8 -52.42 0.22 -16.87
N PRO A 9 -51.94 0.86 -17.95
CA PRO A 9 -50.92 1.90 -17.84
C PRO A 9 -51.38 2.96 -16.83
N GLY A 10 -50.48 3.34 -15.91
CA GLY A 10 -50.75 4.39 -14.94
C GLY A 10 -51.14 5.70 -15.62
N ALA A 11 -51.83 6.58 -14.87
CA ALA A 11 -52.28 7.87 -15.38
C ALA A 11 -51.11 8.65 -16.02
N PRO A 12 -51.34 9.34 -17.16
CA PRO A 12 -50.30 10.12 -17.81
C PRO A 12 -49.65 11.11 -16.85
N PRO A 13 -48.32 11.31 -16.90
CA PRO A 13 -47.66 12.34 -16.12
C PRO A 13 -48.27 13.72 -16.45
N PRO A 14 -48.41 14.61 -15.45
CA PRO A 14 -48.95 15.94 -15.67
C PRO A 14 -48.11 16.67 -16.72
N PRO A 15 -48.75 17.47 -17.61
CA PRO A 15 -48.02 18.21 -18.63
C PRO A 15 -47.02 19.17 -17.97
N PRO A 16 -45.83 19.33 -18.56
CA PRO A 16 -44.84 20.26 -18.03
C PRO A 16 -45.42 21.68 -17.99
N PRO A 17 -45.09 22.48 -16.96
CA PRO A 17 -45.56 23.86 -16.88
C PRO A 17 -45.14 24.64 -18.12
N ARG A 18 -46.08 25.37 -18.72
CA ARG A 18 -45.83 26.28 -19.84
C ARG A 18 -44.79 27.31 -19.41
N ARG A 19 -43.67 27.37 -20.14
CA ARG A 19 -42.64 28.39 -19.93
C ARG A 19 -43.27 29.76 -20.18
N ARG A 20 -43.16 30.66 -19.21
CA ARG A 20 -43.57 32.06 -19.40
C ARG A 20 -42.71 32.66 -20.52
N PRO A 21 -43.30 33.46 -21.43
CA PRO A 21 -42.51 34.17 -22.42
C PRO A 21 -41.48 35.01 -21.68
N LEU A 22 -40.21 34.77 -22.00
CA LEU A 22 -39.13 35.65 -21.58
C LEU A 22 -39.48 37.03 -22.13
N GLY A 23 -39.50 38.04 -21.27
CA GLY A 23 -39.83 39.41 -21.68
C GLY A 23 -38.91 39.92 -22.79
N PRO A 24 -39.10 41.16 -23.25
CA PRO A 24 -38.25 41.77 -24.27
C PRO A 24 -36.77 41.60 -23.92
N THR A 25 -35.96 41.21 -24.90
CA THR A 25 -34.52 41.05 -24.71
C THR A 25 -33.95 42.35 -24.12
N PRO A 26 -33.31 42.32 -22.93
CA PRO A 26 -32.79 43.53 -22.31
C PRO A 26 -31.80 44.23 -23.24
N ARG A 27 -32.04 45.51 -23.53
CA ARG A 27 -31.11 46.35 -24.27
C ARG A 27 -30.20 47.02 -23.26
N TYR A 28 -28.93 46.63 -23.26
CA TYR A 28 -27.90 47.28 -22.48
C TYR A 28 -27.20 48.31 -23.36
N GLU A 29 -27.02 49.52 -22.86
CA GLU A 29 -26.22 50.56 -23.54
C GLU A 29 -24.72 50.23 -23.58
N VAL A 30 -24.30 49.26 -22.76
CA VAL A 30 -22.92 48.81 -22.64
C VAL A 30 -22.85 47.29 -22.83
N ILE A 31 -21.79 46.82 -23.50
CA ILE A 31 -21.52 45.38 -23.68
C ILE A 31 -21.46 44.73 -22.29
N PRO A 32 -22.36 43.79 -22.00
CA PRO A 32 -22.53 43.36 -20.63
C PRO A 32 -21.49 42.28 -20.27
N ARG A 33 -20.91 42.39 -19.07
CA ARG A 33 -19.73 41.61 -18.64
C ARG A 33 -20.07 40.29 -17.93
N TRP A 34 -21.27 39.76 -18.12
CA TRP A 34 -21.74 38.51 -17.49
C TRP A 34 -21.38 37.25 -18.28
N GLY A 35 -20.47 37.32 -19.25
CA GLY A 35 -19.84 36.13 -19.81
C GLY A 35 -19.11 35.35 -18.73
N LEU A 36 -18.93 34.04 -18.93
CA LEU A 36 -18.07 33.21 -18.09
C LEU A 36 -16.65 33.78 -18.20
N VAL A 37 -16.30 34.65 -17.26
CA VAL A 37 -14.94 35.16 -17.15
C VAL A 37 -14.13 33.99 -16.64
N ASP A 38 -13.29 33.41 -17.49
CA ASP A 38 -12.19 32.56 -17.04
C ASP A 38 -11.26 33.44 -16.20
N ARG A 39 -11.59 33.57 -14.92
CA ARG A 39 -10.63 33.97 -13.91
C ARG A 39 -9.68 32.80 -13.80
N PHE A 40 -8.55 32.92 -14.47
CA PHE A 40 -7.34 32.25 -14.03
C PHE A 40 -7.01 32.89 -12.68
N ASP A 41 -7.45 32.24 -11.60
CA ASP A 41 -7.19 32.68 -10.24
C ASP A 41 -5.68 32.97 -10.12
N GLN A 42 -5.31 34.23 -9.94
CA GLN A 42 -3.99 34.61 -9.44
C GLN A 42 -3.77 34.11 -7.99
N ASP A 43 -4.79 33.50 -7.38
CA ASP A 43 -4.75 32.82 -6.09
C ASP A 43 -3.94 31.51 -6.10
N GLU A 44 -3.39 31.06 -7.25
CA GLU A 44 -2.33 30.04 -7.21
C GLU A 44 -1.09 30.52 -6.43
N SER A 45 -0.84 31.83 -6.38
CA SER A 45 0.25 32.40 -5.58
C SER A 45 -0.04 32.42 -4.06
N GLN A 46 -1.30 32.24 -3.67
CA GLN A 46 -1.76 32.19 -2.28
C GLN A 46 -2.30 30.80 -1.89
N ARG A 47 -2.07 29.79 -2.73
CA ARG A 47 -2.19 28.38 -2.33
C ARG A 47 -1.07 28.13 -1.34
N GLU A 48 -1.37 28.45 -0.08
CA GLU A 48 -0.56 28.32 1.10
C GLU A 48 0.37 27.11 0.93
N ALA A 49 1.65 27.41 0.68
CA ALA A 49 2.63 26.42 0.26
C ALA A 49 2.49 25.21 1.19
N ALA A 50 2.09 24.07 0.63
CA ALA A 50 1.75 22.89 1.42
C ALA A 50 2.87 22.65 2.45
N PRO A 51 2.54 22.43 3.73
CA PRO A 51 3.53 22.38 4.79
C PRO A 51 4.71 21.49 4.37
N ALA A 52 5.91 22.05 4.36
CA ALA A 52 7.11 21.33 3.95
C ALA A 52 7.34 20.16 4.93
N GLY A 53 7.02 18.95 4.48
CA GLY A 53 7.24 17.74 5.26
C GLY A 53 8.72 17.44 5.46
N PRO A 54 9.07 16.52 6.39
CA PRO A 54 10.44 16.08 6.58
C PRO A 54 11.00 15.50 5.27
N SER A 55 12.30 15.73 5.02
CA SER A 55 12.95 15.21 3.82
C SER A 55 12.97 13.67 3.80
N SER A 56 12.87 13.08 2.61
CA SER A 56 12.83 11.61 2.45
C SER A 56 14.08 10.92 3.04
N GLY A 57 15.25 11.53 2.86
CA GLY A 57 16.50 11.06 3.46
C GLY A 57 16.46 11.08 4.98
N PHE A 58 15.91 12.13 5.59
CA PHE A 58 15.79 12.22 7.05
C PHE A 58 14.83 11.15 7.61
N VAL A 59 13.64 10.98 7.03
CA VAL A 59 12.67 9.94 7.45
C VAL A 59 13.31 8.55 7.35
N THR A 60 14.01 8.27 6.25
CA THR A 60 14.72 7.00 6.05
C THR A 60 15.80 6.77 7.09
N SER A 61 16.63 7.79 7.39
CA SER A 61 17.67 7.71 8.41
C SER A 61 17.11 7.48 9.81
N VAL A 62 16.02 8.16 10.18
CA VAL A 62 15.35 7.95 11.48
C VAL A 62 14.76 6.55 11.59
N LEU A 63 14.13 6.04 10.53
CA LEU A 63 13.62 4.66 10.48
C LEU A 63 14.76 3.64 10.63
N LEU A 64 15.86 3.79 9.88
CA LEU A 64 17.01 2.90 9.96
C LEU A 64 17.69 2.97 11.33
N GLY A 65 17.91 4.17 11.86
CA GLY A 65 18.49 4.39 13.18
C GLY A 65 17.66 3.74 14.27
N THR A 66 16.32 3.88 14.23
CA THR A 66 15.42 3.24 15.18
C THR A 66 15.45 1.72 15.08
N GLN A 67 15.53 1.16 13.87
CA GLN A 67 15.69 -0.29 13.67
C GLN A 67 16.99 -0.82 14.29
N ILE A 68 18.11 -0.12 14.08
CA ILE A 68 19.40 -0.48 14.66
C ILE A 68 19.33 -0.43 16.19
N ILE A 69 18.80 0.67 16.74
CA ILE A 69 18.69 0.86 18.20
C ILE A 69 17.81 -0.24 18.83
N LEU A 70 16.66 -0.56 18.24
CA LEU A 70 15.79 -1.64 18.73
C LEU A 70 16.47 -3.01 18.62
N GLY A 71 17.20 -3.27 17.53
CA GLY A 71 17.98 -4.51 17.35
C GLY A 71 19.09 -4.65 18.40
N VAL A 72 19.83 -3.57 18.67
CA VAL A 72 20.86 -3.53 19.72
C VAL A 72 20.23 -3.72 21.10
N ALA A 73 19.10 -3.07 21.39
CA ALA A 73 18.38 -3.26 22.65
C ALA A 73 17.94 -4.72 22.84
N ALA A 74 17.37 -5.35 21.82
CA ALA A 74 17.00 -6.77 21.86
C ALA A 74 18.22 -7.67 22.13
N LEU A 75 19.35 -7.42 21.44
CA LEU A 75 20.58 -8.19 21.60
C LEU A 75 21.16 -8.04 23.02
N LEU A 76 21.18 -6.84 23.58
CA LEU A 76 21.70 -6.59 24.93
C LEU A 76 20.83 -7.26 26.00
N HIS A 77 19.50 -7.27 25.83
CA HIS A 77 18.60 -8.00 26.74
C HIS A 77 18.74 -9.52 26.59
N LEU A 78 18.95 -10.00 25.37
CA LEU A 78 19.24 -11.43 25.13
C LEU A 78 20.57 -11.84 25.78
N LEU A 79 21.62 -11.03 25.62
CA LEU A 79 22.91 -11.27 26.26
C LEU A 79 22.77 -11.27 27.79
N ARG A 80 22.02 -10.31 28.35
CA ARG A 80 21.68 -10.28 29.78
C ARG A 80 20.98 -11.57 30.20
N TYR A 81 19.99 -12.04 29.44
CA TYR A 81 19.29 -13.29 29.73
C TYR A 81 20.23 -14.50 29.73
N VAL A 82 21.10 -14.62 28.72
CA VAL A 82 22.11 -15.69 28.65
C VAL A 82 23.08 -15.63 29.83
N LEU A 83 23.55 -14.42 30.20
CA LEU A 83 24.39 -14.23 31.37
C LEU A 83 23.69 -14.66 32.66
N LEU A 84 22.39 -14.40 32.81
CA LEU A 84 21.62 -14.87 33.97
C LEU A 84 21.54 -16.41 34.03
N ILE A 85 21.41 -17.09 32.89
CA ILE A 85 21.43 -18.55 32.82
C ILE A 85 22.79 -19.10 33.25
N ILE A 86 23.88 -18.52 32.73
CA ILE A 86 25.25 -18.91 33.07
C ILE A 86 25.54 -18.64 34.55
N ASN A 87 25.09 -17.49 35.07
CA ASN A 87 25.26 -17.09 36.46
C ASN A 87 24.64 -18.09 37.45
N ARG A 88 23.64 -18.85 37.01
CA ARG A 88 23.00 -19.89 37.83
C ARG A 88 23.98 -21.01 38.19
N THR A 89 24.97 -21.28 37.35
CA THR A 89 25.94 -22.38 37.50
C THR A 89 27.35 -21.90 37.81
N THR A 90 27.67 -20.64 37.54
CA THR A 90 29.00 -20.06 37.75
C THR A 90 28.86 -18.65 38.31
N LEU A 91 29.62 -18.30 39.34
CA LEU A 91 29.65 -16.93 39.85
C LEU A 91 30.26 -16.00 38.79
N LEU A 92 29.45 -15.14 38.17
CA LEU A 92 29.97 -14.14 37.24
C LEU A 92 30.81 -13.09 37.98
N PRO A 93 31.88 -12.58 37.36
CA PRO A 93 32.62 -11.45 37.91
C PRO A 93 31.71 -10.23 38.03
N TYR A 94 31.78 -9.52 39.16
CA TYR A 94 30.92 -8.39 39.51
C TYR A 94 30.81 -7.33 38.40
N TRP A 95 31.93 -6.99 37.76
CA TRP A 95 31.97 -6.00 36.67
C TRP A 95 31.07 -6.39 35.48
N LEU A 96 31.02 -7.67 35.14
CA LEU A 96 30.22 -8.16 34.02
C LEU A 96 28.72 -8.13 34.35
N ALA A 97 28.35 -8.46 35.60
CA ALA A 97 26.97 -8.35 36.08
C ALA A 97 26.48 -6.89 36.11
N TRP A 98 27.33 -5.97 36.53
CA TRP A 98 27.05 -4.54 36.54
C TRP A 98 26.87 -4.00 35.11
N ALA A 99 27.81 -4.32 34.22
CA ALA A 99 27.77 -3.92 32.81
C ALA A 99 26.51 -4.46 32.09
N ALA A 100 26.18 -5.74 32.26
CA ALA A 100 24.99 -6.35 31.68
C ALA A 100 23.67 -5.71 32.15
N THR A 101 23.68 -5.06 33.32
CA THR A 101 22.52 -4.29 33.82
C THR A 101 22.44 -2.92 33.20
N TRP A 102 23.52 -2.15 33.24
CA TRP A 102 23.51 -0.78 32.72
C TRP A 102 23.39 -0.70 31.22
N PHE A 103 23.98 -1.62 30.45
CA PHE A 103 23.81 -1.64 28.99
C PHE A 103 22.35 -1.87 28.59
N GLY A 104 21.63 -2.75 29.27
CA GLY A 104 20.19 -2.97 29.03
C GLY A 104 19.37 -1.71 29.32
N VAL A 105 19.66 -1.01 30.42
CA VAL A 105 18.99 0.24 30.79
C VAL A 105 19.26 1.35 29.78
N VAL A 106 20.53 1.61 29.45
CA VAL A 106 20.92 2.64 28.48
C VAL A 106 20.30 2.37 27.10
N ALA A 107 20.32 1.12 26.65
CA ALA A 107 19.70 0.73 25.39
C ALA A 107 18.18 0.94 25.40
N SER A 108 17.52 0.67 26.54
CA SER A 108 16.08 0.90 26.69
C SER A 108 15.72 2.39 26.63
N VAL A 109 16.51 3.24 27.28
CA VAL A 109 16.32 4.69 27.23
C VAL A 109 16.51 5.21 25.81
N LEU A 110 17.58 4.77 25.13
CA LEU A 110 17.84 5.15 23.74
C LEU A 110 16.73 4.67 22.80
N ALA A 111 16.23 3.45 22.99
CA ALA A 111 15.11 2.91 22.24
C ALA A 111 13.82 3.72 22.45
N MET A 112 13.53 4.12 23.70
CA MET A 112 12.39 4.98 24.01
C MET A 112 12.45 6.30 23.22
N PHE A 113 13.57 7.01 23.29
CA PHE A 113 13.74 8.28 22.56
C PHE A 113 13.70 8.10 21.04
N ALA A 114 14.30 7.03 20.52
CA ALA A 114 14.27 6.72 19.10
C ALA A 114 12.84 6.46 18.61
N VAL A 115 12.04 5.69 19.35
CA VAL A 115 10.63 5.41 19.01
C VAL A 115 9.79 6.69 19.08
N VAL A 116 9.95 7.52 20.12
CA VAL A 116 9.23 8.80 20.22
C VAL A 116 9.59 9.72 19.05
N GLY A 117 10.88 9.88 18.76
CA GLY A 117 11.36 10.67 17.62
C GLY A 117 10.81 10.15 16.29
N LEU A 118 10.81 8.82 16.09
CA LEU A 118 10.24 8.20 14.91
C LEU A 118 8.75 8.50 14.75
N VAL A 119 7.96 8.39 15.83
CA VAL A 119 6.52 8.68 15.80
C VAL A 119 6.25 10.13 15.42
N LEU A 120 7.02 11.08 15.95
CA LEU A 120 6.91 12.50 15.59
C LEU A 120 7.19 12.72 14.10
N VAL A 121 8.31 12.20 13.60
CA VAL A 121 8.72 12.34 12.21
C VAL A 121 7.71 11.71 11.25
N LEU A 122 7.18 10.52 11.56
CA LEU A 122 6.16 9.87 10.75
C LEU A 122 4.83 10.61 10.79
N THR A 123 4.48 11.24 11.91
CA THR A 123 3.26 12.04 12.04
C THR A 123 3.35 13.29 11.15
N ASP A 124 4.47 14.01 11.20
CA ASP A 124 4.68 15.19 10.34
C ASP A 124 4.77 14.80 8.85
N TRP A 125 5.42 13.67 8.52
CA TRP A 125 5.39 13.12 7.15
C TRP A 125 3.96 12.81 6.70
N LEU A 126 3.15 12.16 7.54
CA LEU A 126 1.78 11.78 7.22
C LEU A 126 0.92 13.03 6.97
N ILE A 127 1.04 14.06 7.81
CA ILE A 127 0.30 15.32 7.66
C ILE A 127 0.69 16.00 6.35
N ALA A 128 2.00 16.15 6.07
CA ALA A 128 2.47 16.78 4.85
C ALA A 128 2.04 16.02 3.58
N ARG A 129 2.12 14.68 3.62
CA ARG A 129 1.71 13.84 2.49
C ARG A 129 0.21 13.87 2.25
N ARG A 130 -0.60 13.85 3.30
CA ARG A 130 -2.05 14.01 3.19
C ARG A 130 -2.40 15.38 2.59
N ALA A 131 -1.81 16.46 3.10
CA ALA A 131 -2.03 17.81 2.57
C ALA A 131 -1.72 17.87 1.06
N ALA A 132 -0.60 17.28 0.63
CA ALA A 132 -0.23 17.21 -0.79
C ALA A 132 -1.23 16.38 -1.62
N ALA A 133 -1.67 15.22 -1.11
CA ALA A 133 -2.60 14.33 -1.82
C ALA A 133 -4.01 14.94 -1.95
N PHE A 134 -4.47 15.68 -0.94
CA PHE A 134 -5.75 16.40 -0.99
C PHE A 134 -5.68 17.62 -1.91
N ALA A 135 -4.58 18.39 -1.84
CA ALA A 135 -4.34 19.52 -2.74
C ALA A 135 -4.33 19.09 -4.22
N HIS A 136 -3.75 17.92 -4.54
CA HIS A 136 -3.75 17.38 -5.90
C HIS A 136 -5.17 17.09 -6.44
N HIS A 137 -6.11 16.74 -5.56
CA HIS A 137 -7.52 16.52 -5.91
C HIS A 137 -8.39 17.78 -5.78
N GLY A 138 -7.79 18.95 -5.48
CA GLY A 138 -8.50 20.22 -5.33
C GLY A 138 -9.45 20.27 -4.13
N GLN A 139 -9.28 19.40 -3.13
CA GLN A 139 -10.11 19.37 -1.93
C GLN A 139 -9.29 19.69 -0.68
N PRO A 140 -9.86 20.37 0.34
CA PRO A 140 -9.22 20.50 1.65
C PRO A 140 -9.23 19.16 2.41
N ASP A 141 -8.21 18.88 3.22
CA ASP A 141 -8.23 17.69 4.10
C ASP A 141 -9.39 17.86 5.11
N PRO A 142 -10.34 16.91 5.18
CA PRO A 142 -11.46 17.00 6.12
C PRO A 142 -11.04 16.95 7.59
N ARG A 143 -9.81 16.49 7.89
CA ARG A 143 -9.29 16.41 9.26
C ARG A 143 -8.32 17.55 9.54
N GLY A 144 -8.57 18.29 10.62
CA GLY A 144 -7.62 19.28 11.11
C GLY A 144 -6.31 18.66 11.56
N VAL A 145 -5.21 19.39 11.39
CA VAL A 145 -3.84 18.96 11.79
C VAL A 145 -3.77 18.52 13.25
N TRP A 146 -4.50 19.21 14.14
CA TRP A 146 -4.55 18.85 15.57
C TRP A 146 -5.17 17.47 15.80
N ALA A 147 -6.24 17.12 15.06
CA ALA A 147 -6.87 15.80 15.16
C ALA A 147 -5.93 14.69 14.65
N LEU A 148 -5.16 14.96 13.59
CA LEU A 148 -4.12 14.03 13.10
C LEU A 148 -3.01 13.83 14.15
N ARG A 149 -2.53 14.92 14.78
CA ARG A 149 -1.54 14.84 15.86
C ARG A 149 -2.07 14.09 17.08
N ALA A 150 -3.26 14.42 17.56
CA ALA A 150 -3.88 13.74 18.68
C ALA A 150 -4.09 12.24 18.38
N GLY A 151 -4.57 11.91 17.19
CA GLY A 151 -4.78 10.55 16.74
C GLY A 151 -3.50 9.74 16.48
N CYS A 152 -2.32 10.36 16.41
CA CYS A 152 -1.04 9.64 16.23
C CYS A 152 -0.16 9.65 17.50
N LEU A 153 -0.20 10.71 18.29
CA LEU A 153 0.72 10.94 19.41
C LEU A 153 0.16 10.49 20.76
N ILE A 154 -1.16 10.42 20.93
CA ILE A 154 -1.78 9.97 22.18
C ILE A 154 -1.71 8.43 22.23
N PRO A 155 -1.03 7.82 23.22
CA PRO A 155 -0.98 6.38 23.35
C PRO A 155 -2.38 5.76 23.46
N LEU A 156 -2.53 4.53 22.95
CA LEU A 156 -3.80 3.77 22.86
C LEU A 156 -4.80 4.35 21.85
N VAL A 157 -5.00 5.67 21.82
CA VAL A 157 -5.78 6.35 20.77
C VAL A 157 -5.12 6.12 19.41
N ASN A 158 -3.79 6.18 19.38
CA ASN A 158 -3.01 5.97 18.17
C ASN A 158 -3.11 4.56 17.59
N LEU A 159 -3.29 3.53 18.42
CA LEU A 159 -3.52 2.16 17.95
C LEU A 159 -4.77 2.06 17.07
N LEU A 160 -5.77 2.93 17.27
CA LEU A 160 -7.01 2.92 16.51
C LEU A 160 -6.96 3.88 15.32
N TRP A 161 -6.49 5.10 15.54
CA TRP A 161 -6.59 6.17 14.54
C TRP A 161 -5.45 6.21 13.53
N ALA A 162 -4.21 5.95 13.94
CA ALA A 162 -3.08 6.03 13.02
C ALA A 162 -3.22 5.07 11.81
N PRO A 163 -3.64 3.80 11.96
CA PRO A 163 -3.88 2.91 10.82
C PRO A 163 -5.00 3.41 9.91
N VAL A 164 -6.06 4.00 10.49
CA VAL A 164 -7.17 4.57 9.72
C VAL A 164 -6.68 5.71 8.83
N PHE A 165 -5.87 6.63 9.37
CA PHE A 165 -5.32 7.74 8.60
C PHE A 165 -4.43 7.28 7.44
N VAL A 166 -3.63 6.23 7.65
CA VAL A 166 -2.77 5.64 6.60
C VAL A 166 -3.62 4.89 5.55
N ILE A 167 -4.69 4.21 5.96
CA ILE A 167 -5.63 3.55 5.03
C ILE A 167 -6.41 4.59 4.20
N GLU A 168 -6.87 5.68 4.81
CA GLU A 168 -7.50 6.79 4.10
C GLU A 168 -6.56 7.37 3.04
N LEU A 169 -5.31 7.63 3.41
CA LEU A 169 -4.29 8.11 2.47
C LEU A 169 -4.05 7.11 1.34
N ALA A 170 -3.93 5.81 1.65
CA ALA A 170 -3.78 4.77 0.65
C ALA A 170 -4.97 4.72 -0.33
N ARG A 171 -6.20 4.91 0.16
CA ARG A 171 -7.40 4.97 -0.71
C ARG A 171 -7.39 6.22 -1.59
N LEU A 172 -7.02 7.37 -1.02
CA LEU A 172 -6.93 8.63 -1.75
C LEU A 172 -5.91 8.56 -2.90
N GLU A 173 -4.75 7.96 -2.65
CA GLU A 173 -3.71 7.73 -3.66
C GLU A 173 -3.97 6.48 -4.54
N GLN A 174 -5.13 5.81 -4.39
CA GLN A 174 -5.53 4.59 -5.12
C GLN A 174 -4.53 3.41 -4.98
N ARG A 175 -3.86 3.32 -3.82
CA ARG A 175 -2.85 2.31 -3.44
C ARG A 175 -3.45 1.13 -2.68
N THR A 176 -4.37 0.40 -3.31
CA THR A 176 -5.05 -0.73 -2.67
C THR A 176 -4.11 -1.87 -2.25
N GLU A 177 -2.96 -2.00 -2.93
CA GLU A 177 -1.89 -2.95 -2.63
C GLU A 177 -1.25 -2.73 -1.25
N LEU A 178 -1.28 -1.51 -0.71
CA LEU A 178 -0.71 -1.19 0.60
C LEU A 178 -1.62 -1.62 1.77
N ARG A 179 -2.89 -1.95 1.50
CA ARG A 179 -3.84 -2.32 2.56
C ARG A 179 -3.37 -3.54 3.36
N ARG A 180 -2.84 -4.57 2.70
CA ARG A 180 -2.33 -5.78 3.38
C ARG A 180 -1.12 -5.46 4.26
N PRO A 181 -0.06 -4.79 3.77
CA PRO A 181 1.03 -4.29 4.61
C PRO A 181 0.58 -3.45 5.80
N ILE A 182 -0.37 -2.53 5.62
CA ILE A 182 -0.87 -1.65 6.69
C ILE A 182 -1.58 -2.47 7.77
N VAL A 183 -2.43 -3.44 7.41
CA VAL A 183 -3.10 -4.31 8.39
C VAL A 183 -2.09 -5.20 9.12
N ALA A 184 -1.11 -5.76 8.40
CA ALA A 184 -0.06 -6.57 9.03
C ALA A 184 0.77 -5.75 10.03
N TRP A 185 1.17 -4.54 9.64
CA TRP A 185 1.84 -3.58 10.53
C TRP A 185 0.98 -3.30 11.77
N TRP A 186 -0.31 -3.01 11.57
CA TRP A 186 -1.22 -2.72 12.67
C TRP A 186 -1.31 -3.87 13.67
N MET A 187 -1.49 -5.10 13.20
CA MET A 187 -1.55 -6.29 14.07
C MET A 187 -0.25 -6.51 14.85
N VAL A 188 0.91 -6.37 14.18
CA VAL A 188 2.22 -6.49 14.83
C VAL A 188 2.44 -5.37 15.84
N TRP A 189 1.99 -4.16 15.55
CA TRP A 189 2.08 -3.04 16.47
C TRP A 189 1.20 -3.22 17.70
N VAL A 190 -0.06 -3.68 17.54
CA VAL A 190 -0.94 -4.04 18.66
C VAL A 190 -0.31 -5.13 19.52
N ALA A 191 0.24 -6.18 18.90
CA ALA A 191 0.95 -7.24 19.62
C ALA A 191 2.17 -6.69 20.37
N SER A 192 2.95 -5.79 19.75
CA SER A 192 4.07 -5.10 20.39
C SER A 192 3.62 -4.33 21.63
N THR A 193 2.52 -3.58 21.54
CA THR A 193 1.99 -2.82 22.68
C THR A 193 1.55 -3.75 23.82
N VAL A 194 0.86 -4.84 23.51
CA VAL A 194 0.44 -5.83 24.53
C VAL A 194 1.64 -6.46 25.23
N VAL A 195 2.64 -6.92 24.46
CA VAL A 195 3.86 -7.52 25.04
C VAL A 195 4.63 -6.50 25.87
N SER A 196 4.75 -5.25 25.42
CA SER A 196 5.42 -4.19 26.18
C SER A 196 4.69 -3.88 27.50
N ILE A 197 3.35 -3.77 27.49
CA ILE A 197 2.57 -3.57 28.72
C ILE A 197 2.77 -4.75 29.68
N PHE A 198 2.74 -5.98 29.18
CA PHE A 198 2.98 -7.17 29.99
C PHE A 198 4.41 -7.19 30.56
N SER A 199 5.40 -6.78 29.77
CA SER A 199 6.80 -6.64 30.22
C SER A 199 6.96 -5.58 31.31
N ILE A 200 6.27 -4.45 31.21
CA ILE A 200 6.30 -3.40 32.23
C ILE A 200 5.56 -3.87 33.50
N ALA A 201 4.41 -4.53 33.35
CA ALA A 201 3.65 -5.03 34.49
C ALA A 201 4.42 -6.10 35.29
N THR A 202 5.27 -6.89 34.61
CA THR A 202 6.04 -7.97 35.23
C THR A 202 7.46 -7.56 35.67
N SER A 203 7.89 -6.31 35.42
CA SER A 203 9.26 -5.87 35.74
C SER A 203 9.55 -5.73 37.23
N PHE A 204 8.51 -5.77 38.08
CA PHE A 204 8.64 -5.67 39.54
C PHE A 204 8.94 -7.01 40.24
N ALA A 205 9.04 -8.11 39.49
CA ALA A 205 9.39 -9.41 40.06
C ALA A 205 10.80 -9.40 40.65
N THR A 206 10.94 -9.87 41.89
CA THR A 206 12.20 -9.88 42.64
C THR A 206 12.83 -11.27 42.73
N ASP A 207 12.08 -12.32 42.40
CA ASP A 207 12.59 -13.69 42.36
C ASP A 207 13.37 -13.96 41.06
N ALA A 208 14.31 -14.91 41.12
CA ALA A 208 15.21 -15.19 39.99
C ALA A 208 14.47 -15.65 38.73
N GLN A 209 13.37 -16.39 38.87
CA GLN A 209 12.58 -16.89 37.74
C GLN A 209 11.76 -15.76 37.10
N GLY A 210 11.17 -14.89 37.91
CA GLY A 210 10.49 -13.67 37.49
C GLY A 210 11.42 -12.73 36.71
N ILE A 211 12.63 -12.47 37.22
CA ILE A 211 13.64 -11.65 36.52
C ILE A 211 14.01 -12.27 35.17
N GLY A 212 14.21 -13.58 35.10
CA GLY A 212 14.50 -14.29 33.86
C GLY A 212 13.36 -14.19 32.83
N ASN A 213 12.13 -14.48 33.27
CA ASN A 213 10.94 -14.41 32.42
C ASN A 213 10.67 -12.99 31.90
N ASN A 214 10.84 -11.98 32.76
CA ASN A 214 10.70 -10.59 32.36
C ASN A 214 11.78 -10.16 31.36
N THR A 215 13.03 -10.61 31.55
CA THR A 215 14.12 -10.31 30.61
C THR A 215 13.84 -10.92 29.24
N LEU A 216 13.39 -12.18 29.19
CA LEU A 216 12.98 -12.83 27.93
C LEU A 216 11.81 -12.10 27.27
N THR A 217 10.79 -11.73 28.06
CA THR A 217 9.64 -10.95 27.58
C THR A 217 10.07 -9.61 27.01
N THR A 218 11.01 -8.92 27.65
CA THR A 218 11.57 -7.65 27.20
C THR A 218 12.31 -7.81 25.87
N THR A 219 13.11 -8.88 25.72
CA THR A 219 13.75 -9.21 24.44
C THR A 219 12.71 -9.41 23.34
N ILE A 220 11.65 -10.18 23.60
CA ILE A 220 10.54 -10.40 22.65
C ILE A 220 9.86 -9.06 22.31
N ALA A 221 9.61 -8.20 23.31
CA ALA A 221 9.01 -6.88 23.10
C ALA A 221 9.81 -6.04 22.10
N TYR A 222 11.14 -5.98 22.26
CA TYR A 222 12.02 -5.25 21.33
C TYR A 222 12.03 -5.86 19.92
N LEU A 223 12.00 -7.18 19.79
CA LEU A 223 11.95 -7.86 18.49
C LEU A 223 10.62 -7.59 17.75
N VAL A 224 9.49 -7.63 18.46
CA VAL A 224 8.17 -7.34 17.87
C VAL A 224 8.07 -5.85 17.53
N ALA A 225 8.62 -4.96 18.36
CA ALA A 225 8.72 -3.53 18.05
C ALA A 225 9.58 -3.28 16.79
N LEU A 226 10.73 -3.95 16.67
CA LEU A 226 11.58 -3.90 15.48
C LEU A 226 10.81 -4.37 14.24
N ALA A 227 10.07 -5.47 14.33
CA ALA A 227 9.23 -5.96 13.24
C ALA A 227 8.16 -4.93 12.82
N ALA A 228 7.54 -4.23 13.78
CA ALA A 228 6.62 -3.14 13.49
C ALA A 228 7.32 -2.02 12.70
N VAL A 229 8.51 -1.57 13.11
CA VAL A 229 9.26 -0.51 12.41
C VAL A 229 9.73 -0.96 11.02
N LEU A 230 10.09 -2.23 10.83
CA LEU A 230 10.41 -2.79 9.50
C LEU A 230 9.20 -2.75 8.57
N LEU A 231 8.00 -3.05 9.08
CA LEU A 231 6.77 -2.96 8.32
C LEU A 231 6.40 -1.50 8.00
N VAL A 232 6.64 -0.55 8.91
CA VAL A 232 6.51 0.88 8.61
C VAL A 232 7.45 1.28 7.47
N MET A 233 8.72 0.88 7.51
CA MET A 233 9.67 1.16 6.42
C MET A 233 9.17 0.60 5.07
N LYS A 234 8.57 -0.60 5.08
CA LYS A 234 7.96 -1.19 3.88
C LYS A 234 6.78 -0.36 3.36
N ILE A 235 5.90 0.10 4.25
CA ILE A 235 4.76 0.96 3.91
C ILE A 235 5.24 2.30 3.36
N TYR A 236 6.16 2.96 4.08
CA TYR A 236 6.79 4.23 3.69
C TYR A 236 7.41 4.14 2.29
N ARG A 237 8.26 3.15 2.03
CA ARG A 237 8.82 2.93 0.68
C ARG A 237 7.75 2.63 -0.36
N GLY A 238 6.67 1.96 0.02
CA GLY A 238 5.53 1.71 -0.86
C GLY A 238 4.87 3.01 -1.34
N PHE A 239 4.74 3.97 -0.43
CA PHE A 239 4.27 5.31 -0.73
C PHE A 239 5.29 6.14 -1.54
N GLU A 240 6.60 6.07 -1.23
CA GLU A 240 7.64 6.85 -1.93
C GLU A 240 7.96 6.38 -3.37
N ARG A 241 7.62 5.13 -3.74
CA ARG A 241 7.95 4.56 -5.07
C ARG A 241 7.39 5.32 -6.27
N GLN A 242 6.34 6.12 -6.11
CA GLN A 242 5.73 6.92 -7.17
C GLN A 242 5.30 8.28 -6.60
N PRO A 243 5.95 9.39 -7.02
CA PRO A 243 5.55 10.71 -6.57
C PRO A 243 4.11 11.02 -7.02
N VAL A 244 3.37 11.71 -6.15
CA VAL A 244 1.94 12.06 -6.29
C VAL A 244 1.61 12.67 -7.66
N THR A 245 2.59 13.31 -8.31
CA THR A 245 2.47 14.00 -9.59
C THR A 245 2.34 13.10 -10.82
N ARG A 246 2.54 11.77 -10.74
CA ARG A 246 2.37 10.87 -11.90
C ARG A 246 1.02 10.16 -11.86
N PRO A 247 0.17 10.32 -12.91
CA PRO A 247 -1.10 9.60 -12.99
C PRO A 247 -0.90 8.10 -12.90
N SER A 248 -1.63 7.44 -12.00
CA SER A 248 -1.59 5.98 -11.79
C SER A 248 -2.14 5.18 -12.97
N ARG A 249 -2.82 5.85 -13.91
CA ARG A 249 -3.28 5.29 -15.18
C ARG A 249 -2.68 6.09 -16.33
N ARG A 250 -1.78 5.46 -17.09
CA ARG A 250 -1.44 5.93 -18.45
C ARG A 250 -2.68 5.70 -19.29
N TRP A 251 -3.40 6.77 -19.60
CA TRP A 251 -4.41 6.75 -20.65
C TRP A 251 -3.67 6.43 -21.96
N VAL A 252 -3.68 5.15 -22.34
CA VAL A 252 -3.30 4.77 -23.69
C VAL A 252 -4.52 5.15 -24.52
N VAL A 253 -4.38 6.21 -25.30
CA VAL A 253 -5.32 6.46 -26.41
C VAL A 253 -5.20 5.24 -27.31
N VAL A 254 -6.18 4.34 -27.20
CA VAL A 254 -6.38 3.31 -28.21
C VAL A 254 -6.83 4.09 -29.42
N ALA A 255 -5.93 4.29 -30.38
CA ALA A 255 -6.33 4.82 -31.68
C ALA A 255 -7.44 3.90 -32.21
N GLU A 256 -8.62 4.46 -32.47
CA GLU A 256 -9.60 3.80 -33.33
C GLU A 256 -8.87 3.38 -34.60
N ARG A 257 -8.90 2.07 -34.91
CA ARG A 257 -8.33 1.56 -36.16
C ARG A 257 -8.95 2.37 -37.30
N PRO A 258 -8.17 3.09 -38.11
CA PRO A 258 -8.73 3.77 -39.27
C PRO A 258 -9.17 2.71 -40.29
N GLY A 259 -10.47 2.70 -40.59
CA GLY A 259 -11.04 2.03 -41.75
C GLY A 259 -11.29 0.53 -41.59
N ARG A 260 -12.48 0.16 -41.12
CA ARG A 260 -13.21 -0.93 -41.78
C ARG A 260 -14.30 -0.26 -42.61
N PRO A 261 -14.25 -0.31 -43.96
CA PRO A 261 -15.35 0.14 -44.79
C PRO A 261 -16.62 -0.61 -44.38
N ASP A 262 -17.75 0.09 -44.37
CA ASP A 262 -19.08 -0.47 -44.17
C ASP A 262 -19.24 -1.74 -45.01
N GLN A 263 -19.23 -2.88 -44.31
CA GLN A 263 -19.67 -4.13 -44.91
C GLN A 263 -21.20 -4.05 -44.96
N PRO A 264 -21.83 -4.10 -46.15
CA PRO A 264 -23.28 -4.06 -46.23
C PRO A 264 -23.87 -5.22 -45.44
N PRO A 265 -25.07 -5.08 -44.86
CA PRO A 265 -25.72 -6.18 -44.15
C PRO A 265 -25.77 -7.42 -45.04
N PRO A 266 -25.55 -8.63 -44.50
CA PRO A 266 -25.68 -9.84 -45.29
C PRO A 266 -27.11 -9.94 -45.81
N ASP A 267 -27.24 -10.17 -47.12
CA ASP A 267 -28.50 -10.32 -47.83
C ASP A 267 -29.42 -11.29 -47.07
N GLN A 268 -30.57 -10.78 -46.62
CA GLN A 268 -31.64 -11.64 -46.14
C GLN A 268 -32.13 -12.50 -47.31
N PRO A 269 -32.32 -13.82 -47.12
CA PRO A 269 -32.81 -14.68 -48.20
C PRO A 269 -34.22 -14.24 -48.61
N ARG A 270 -34.37 -13.85 -49.88
CA ARG A 270 -35.67 -13.60 -50.49
C ARG A 270 -36.44 -14.94 -50.58
N PRO A 271 -37.75 -14.99 -50.29
CA PRO A 271 -38.50 -16.23 -50.39
C PRO A 271 -38.58 -16.70 -51.85
N ASP A 272 -38.26 -17.97 -52.06
CA ASP A 272 -38.27 -18.64 -53.36
C ASP A 272 -39.66 -18.64 -54.00
N GLY A 273 -39.72 -18.24 -55.28
CA GLY A 273 -40.80 -18.57 -56.20
C GLY A 273 -40.48 -19.87 -56.96
N PRO A 274 -41.48 -20.66 -57.39
CA PRO A 274 -41.27 -22.08 -57.67
C PRO A 274 -40.76 -22.37 -59.09
N GLY A 275 -39.79 -23.29 -59.16
CA GLY A 275 -39.73 -24.41 -60.11
C GLY A 275 -39.29 -24.13 -61.55
N ARG A 276 -38.10 -24.66 -61.92
CA ARG A 276 -37.97 -25.63 -63.03
C ARG A 276 -36.58 -26.27 -63.10
N ASP A 277 -36.58 -27.56 -62.76
CA ASP A 277 -35.89 -28.74 -63.27
C ASP A 277 -34.72 -28.67 -64.28
N ASP A 278 -33.88 -29.71 -64.15
CA ASP A 278 -32.90 -30.30 -65.08
C ASP A 278 -31.51 -29.63 -65.13
N ALA A 279 -30.36 -30.28 -64.92
CA ALA A 279 -30.01 -31.69 -64.76
C ALA A 279 -28.60 -31.79 -64.15
N ALA A 280 -28.37 -32.72 -63.21
CA ALA A 280 -27.05 -33.33 -62.99
C ALA A 280 -27.13 -34.53 -62.05
N SER A 281 -26.65 -35.68 -62.52
CA SER A 281 -26.21 -36.83 -61.71
C SER A 281 -25.15 -37.59 -62.54
N PRO A 282 -24.26 -38.43 -61.95
CA PRO A 282 -24.03 -38.75 -60.53
C PRO A 282 -22.53 -38.56 -60.11
N ALA A 283 -22.18 -38.34 -58.82
CA ALA A 283 -21.75 -39.32 -57.79
C ALA A 283 -20.54 -40.20 -58.23
N GLU A 284 -19.49 -40.51 -57.47
CA GLU A 284 -19.16 -40.54 -56.03
C GLU A 284 -17.64 -40.98 -55.92
N PRO A 285 -17.09 -41.53 -54.82
CA PRO A 285 -16.49 -40.93 -53.61
C PRO A 285 -14.98 -41.29 -53.41
N GLY A 286 -14.37 -40.86 -52.30
CA GLY A 286 -13.25 -41.62 -51.72
C GLY A 286 -12.28 -40.84 -50.81
N ASN A 287 -12.51 -40.92 -49.50
CA ASN A 287 -11.48 -40.85 -48.43
C ASN A 287 -11.42 -42.28 -47.83
N PRO A 288 -10.30 -42.88 -47.36
CA PRO A 288 -9.57 -42.43 -46.16
C PRO A 288 -8.06 -42.81 -46.01
N ASP A 289 -7.43 -42.17 -45.01
CA ASP A 289 -6.44 -42.62 -44.00
C ASP A 289 -5.26 -43.58 -44.30
N HIS A 290 -4.07 -43.23 -43.75
CA HIS A 290 -3.20 -44.03 -42.84
C HIS A 290 -1.86 -43.28 -42.60
N ALA A 291 -1.49 -42.82 -41.39
CA ALA A 291 -0.87 -43.52 -40.25
C ALA A 291 0.59 -43.99 -40.44
N ALA A 292 1.54 -43.48 -39.62
CA ALA A 292 2.64 -44.24 -38.96
C ALA A 292 3.71 -43.34 -38.28
N ALA A 293 3.96 -43.61 -36.99
CA ALA A 293 5.25 -43.40 -36.27
C ALA A 293 6.10 -44.70 -36.43
N PRO A 294 7.35 -44.94 -35.88
CA PRO A 294 7.85 -44.53 -34.53
C PRO A 294 9.41 -44.41 -34.30
N ALA A 295 9.78 -44.22 -33.01
CA ALA A 295 10.98 -44.71 -32.24
C ALA A 295 12.39 -44.08 -32.44
N ALA A 296 13.37 -44.02 -31.50
CA ALA A 296 13.52 -44.13 -30.03
C ALA A 296 15.03 -43.93 -29.62
N ALA A 297 15.31 -43.42 -28.39
CA ALA A 297 16.46 -43.59 -27.43
C ALA A 297 17.96 -43.73 -27.91
N SER A 298 19.07 -43.39 -27.21
CA SER A 298 19.46 -43.39 -25.77
C SER A 298 20.88 -42.75 -25.54
N ALA A 299 21.14 -42.27 -24.30
CA ALA A 299 22.38 -42.27 -23.45
C ALA A 299 23.73 -41.65 -23.92
N ASP A 300 24.40 -40.80 -23.12
CA ASP A 300 25.41 -41.14 -22.08
C ASP A 300 26.11 -39.87 -21.49
N ALA A 301 26.68 -39.94 -20.27
CA ALA A 301 27.54 -38.94 -19.59
C ALA A 301 28.90 -39.61 -19.22
N PRO A 302 29.83 -39.10 -18.37
CA PRO A 302 30.16 -37.77 -17.82
C PRO A 302 31.70 -37.41 -17.86
N GLY A 303 32.13 -36.30 -17.23
CA GLY A 303 33.45 -36.23 -16.55
C GLY A 303 34.44 -35.11 -16.95
N GLY A 304 35.06 -34.47 -15.95
CA GLY A 304 36.34 -33.76 -16.11
C GLY A 304 36.55 -32.50 -15.26
N ALA A 305 36.97 -32.67 -13.99
CA ALA A 305 37.58 -31.62 -13.18
C ALA A 305 39.09 -31.59 -13.42
N VAL A 306 39.73 -30.41 -13.51
CA VAL A 306 41.17 -30.23 -13.28
C VAL A 306 41.45 -28.89 -12.58
N GLU A 307 42.16 -29.04 -11.48
CA GLU A 307 42.81 -28.09 -10.59
C GLU A 307 44.19 -27.70 -11.15
N ASN A 308 44.60 -26.42 -11.09
CA ASN A 308 46.03 -26.07 -10.97
C ASN A 308 46.26 -24.65 -10.41
N THR A 309 46.68 -24.64 -9.15
CA THR A 309 47.76 -23.88 -8.49
C THR A 309 48.50 -22.75 -9.22
N GLY A 310 48.75 -21.68 -8.44
CA GLY A 310 50.08 -21.06 -8.31
C GLY A 310 50.29 -19.69 -8.95
N GLN A 311 50.53 -18.67 -8.13
CA GLN A 311 51.81 -17.93 -8.03
C GLN A 311 51.58 -16.45 -7.64
N ASN A 312 51.98 -16.11 -6.41
CA ASN A 312 52.41 -14.75 -6.00
C ASN A 312 53.94 -14.68 -6.28
N PRO A 313 54.55 -13.54 -6.67
CA PRO A 313 55.00 -12.58 -5.65
C PRO A 313 55.07 -11.08 -6.08
N ALA A 314 55.03 -10.22 -5.06
CA ALA A 314 55.81 -8.98 -4.87
C ALA A 314 55.84 -7.89 -5.96
N ALA A 315 55.26 -6.73 -5.64
CA ALA A 315 55.88 -5.40 -5.65
C ALA A 315 55.01 -4.43 -4.85
#